data_AF-A0A7X2CL62-F1
#
_entry.id   AF-A0A7X2CL62-F1
#
_cell.length_a   1.000
_cell.length_b   1.000
_cell.length_c   1.000
_cell.angle_alpha   90.00
_cell.angle_beta   90.00
_cell.angle_gamma   90.00
#
_symmetry.space_group_name_H-M   'P 1'
#
loop_
_entity.id
_entity.type
_entity.pdbx_description
1 polymer ?
#
loop_
_entity_poly.entity_id
_entity_poly.type
_entity_poly.pdbx_seq_one_letter_code
_entity_poly.pdbx_strand_id
1 'polypeptide(L)' 'MTLTTASSPSVGHCNTMGTALSMNALAEALGMSLPGCASIPAPYRERGQMAYATGMRIVDLVREDVRPSQIMTHAAFE' A
#
# COMPACT_ATOMS: atom_id res chain seq x y z
N MET A 1 20.33 19.20 -17.00
CA MET A 1 18.92 18.87 -16.72
C MET A 1 18.59 17.39 -16.94
N THR A 2 19.21 16.69 -17.89
CA THR A 2 18.92 15.28 -18.23
C THR A 2 19.07 14.29 -17.06
N LEU A 3 20.10 14.46 -16.21
CA LEU A 3 20.31 13.60 -15.04
C LEU A 3 19.17 13.71 -14.02
N THR A 4 18.68 14.92 -13.77
CA THR A 4 17.59 15.18 -12.82
C THR A 4 16.25 14.63 -13.31
N THR A 5 15.97 14.75 -14.61
CA THR A 5 14.73 14.20 -15.18
C THR A 5 14.77 12.67 -15.32
N ALA A 6 15.96 12.09 -15.48
CA ALA A 6 16.13 10.63 -15.56
C ALA A 6 16.02 9.93 -14.20
N SER A 7 16.32 10.62 -13.08
CA SER A 7 16.27 10.02 -11.74
C SER A 7 14.86 9.86 -11.18
N SER A 8 13.86 10.56 -11.73
CA SER A 8 12.45 10.46 -11.32
C SER A 8 11.53 10.65 -12.52
N PRO A 9 11.48 9.67 -13.45
CA PRO A 9 10.81 9.83 -14.74
C PRO A 9 9.28 9.66 -14.65
N SER A 10 8.74 9.29 -13.49
CA SER A 10 7.32 8.99 -13.30
C SER A 10 6.84 9.45 -11.93
N VAL A 11 5.52 9.52 -11.78
CA VAL A 11 4.86 9.66 -10.48
C VAL A 11 5.17 8.47 -9.57
N GLY A 12 5.22 8.70 -8.26
CA GLY A 12 5.46 7.68 -7.23
C GLY A 12 6.36 8.17 -6.09
N HIS A 13 6.66 7.26 -5.16
CA HIS A 13 7.69 7.48 -4.14
C HIS A 13 9.04 6.90 -4.59
N CYS A 14 10.09 7.07 -3.78
CA CYS A 14 11.41 6.50 -4.04
C CYS A 14 11.31 5.00 -4.36
N ASN A 15 11.97 4.57 -5.43
CA ASN A 15 11.95 3.19 -5.93
C ASN A 15 12.95 2.25 -5.22
N THR A 16 13.63 2.75 -4.20
CA THR A 16 14.51 1.97 -3.33
C THR A 16 13.77 1.54 -2.07
N MET A 17 14.34 0.59 -1.32
CA MET A 17 13.92 0.25 0.04
C MET A 17 14.25 1.38 1.03
N GLY A 18 13.65 2.55 0.81
CA GLY A 18 13.60 3.65 1.76
C GLY A 18 12.29 3.65 2.54
N THR A 19 12.09 4.66 3.39
CA THR A 19 10.96 4.72 4.32
C THR A 19 9.60 4.52 3.66
N ALA A 20 9.36 5.12 2.48
CA ALA A 20 8.08 5.00 1.80
C ALA A 20 7.75 3.55 1.39
N LEU A 21 8.69 2.84 0.77
CA LEU A 21 8.48 1.45 0.37
C LEU A 21 8.45 0.52 1.59
N SER A 22 9.29 0.76 2.59
CA SER A 22 9.29 0.00 3.85
C SER A 22 7.95 0.12 4.58
N MET A 23 7.37 1.33 4.67
CA MET A 23 6.07 1.52 5.32
C MET A 23 4.91 0.93 4.51
N ASN A 24 4.97 0.96 3.18
CA ASN A 24 3.98 0.26 2.35
C ASN A 24 4.04 -1.26 2.57
N ALA A 25 5.24 -1.84 2.57
CA ALA A 25 5.42 -3.27 2.84
C ALA A 25 4.95 -3.64 4.26
N LEU A 26 5.25 -2.80 5.25
CA LEU A 26 4.80 -2.98 6.63
C LEU A 26 3.28 -2.89 6.75
N ALA A 27 2.62 -1.95 6.04
CA ALA A 27 1.16 -1.86 6.05
C ALA A 27 0.50 -3.13 5.48
N GLU A 28 1.10 -3.74 4.46
CA GLU A 28 0.63 -5.02 3.92
C GLU A 28 0.91 -6.18 4.89
N ALA A 29 2.11 -6.25 5.48
CA ALA A 29 2.48 -7.27 6.46
C ALA A 29 1.59 -7.25 7.72
N LEU A 30 1.23 -6.05 8.20
CA LEU A 30 0.30 -5.87 9.31
C LEU A 30 -1.16 -6.22 8.98
N GLY A 31 -1.48 -6.52 7.71
CA GLY A 31 -2.86 -6.74 7.25
C GLY A 31 -3.69 -5.46 7.12
N MET A 32 -3.05 -4.29 7.13
CA MET A 32 -3.69 -2.98 7.01
C MET A 32 -3.80 -2.49 5.55
N SER A 33 -3.25 -3.24 4.60
CA SER A 33 -3.40 -3.04 3.16
C SER A 33 -3.77 -4.35 2.48
N LEU A 34 -4.47 -4.27 1.36
CA LEU A 34 -4.81 -5.45 0.57
C LEU A 34 -3.52 -6.13 0.04
N PRO A 35 -3.50 -7.47 -0.05
CA PRO A 35 -2.34 -8.20 -0.58
C PRO A 35 -1.95 -7.72 -1.98
N GLY A 36 -0.65 -7.51 -2.20
CA GLY A 36 -0.07 -6.98 -3.43
C GLY A 36 -0.14 -5.46 -3.57
N CYS A 37 -0.70 -4.71 -2.62
CA CYS A 37 -0.81 -3.25 -2.73
C CYS A 37 0.57 -2.55 -2.71
N ALA A 38 1.53 -3.07 -1.92
CA ALA A 38 2.84 -2.45 -1.74
C ALA A 38 3.73 -2.54 -2.99
N SER A 39 3.48 -3.50 -3.87
CA SER A 39 4.34 -3.79 -5.03
C SER A 39 3.90 -3.13 -6.33
N ILE A 40 2.70 -2.53 -6.38
CA ILE A 40 2.16 -1.92 -7.60
C ILE A 40 2.75 -0.52 -7.81
N PRO A 41 3.52 -0.28 -8.90
CA PRO A 41 4.03 1.05 -9.22
C PRO A 41 2.89 2.05 -9.45
N ALA A 42 3.09 3.30 -9.00
CA ALA A 42 2.08 4.35 -9.12
C ALA A 42 1.52 4.59 -10.54
N PRO A 43 2.31 4.54 -11.64
CA PRO A 43 1.78 4.80 -12.98
C PRO A 43 1.00 3.60 -13.57
N TYR A 44 0.98 2.45 -12.89
CA TYR A 44 0.34 1.24 -13.42
C TYR A 44 -1.18 1.31 -13.18
N ARG A 45 -1.96 0.83 -14.16
CA ARG A 45 -3.44 0.80 -14.08
C ARG A 45 -3.95 -0.02 -12.89
N GLU A 46 -3.18 -1.03 -12.48
CA GLU A 46 -3.43 -1.91 -11.35
C GLU A 46 -3.53 -1.11 -10.05
N ARG A 47 -2.89 0.07 -9.96
CA ARG A 47 -2.99 0.95 -8.79
C ARG A 47 -4.41 1.49 -8.62
N GLY A 48 -5.06 1.87 -9.72
CA GLY A 48 -6.45 2.31 -9.71
C GLY A 48 -7.43 1.16 -9.39
N GLN A 49 -7.15 -0.04 -9.90
CA GLN A 49 -7.94 -1.24 -9.59
C GLN A 49 -7.83 -1.62 -8.12
N MET A 50 -6.61 -1.56 -7.55
CA MET A 50 -6.37 -1.78 -6.13
C MET A 50 -7.10 -0.74 -5.27
N ALA A 51 -7.09 0.54 -5.67
CA ALA A 51 -7.85 1.58 -4.97
C ALA A 51 -9.37 1.30 -4.97
N TYR A 52 -9.92 0.85 -6.09
CA TYR A 52 -11.32 0.45 -6.18
C TYR A 52 -11.63 -0.77 -5.30
N ALA A 53 -10.78 -1.80 -5.32
CA ALA A 53 -10.91 -2.98 -4.46
C ALA A 53 -10.85 -2.62 -2.97
N THR A 54 -9.96 -1.71 -2.57
CA THR A 54 -9.89 -1.18 -1.20
C THR A 54 -11.20 -0.50 -0.81
N GLY A 55 -11.79 0.28 -1.72
CA GLY A 55 -13.09 0.93 -1.53
C GLY A 55 -14.23 -0.07 -1.30
N MET A 56 -14.24 -1.20 -2.01
CA MET A 56 -15.20 -2.28 -1.75
C MET A 56 -14.93 -2.93 -0.39
N ARG A 57 -13.67 -3.26 -0.09
CA ARG A 57 -13.31 -3.96 1.16
C ARG A 57 -13.66 -3.15 2.40
N ILE A 58 -13.46 -1.83 2.39
CA ILE A 58 -13.78 -1.02 3.58
C ILE A 58 -15.28 -1.01 3.90
N VAL A 59 -16.15 -1.05 2.89
CA VAL A 59 -17.60 -1.17 3.11
C VAL A 59 -17.94 -2.49 3.81
N ASP A 60 -17.31 -3.59 3.40
CA ASP A 60 -17.50 -4.89 4.03
C ASP A 60 -16.94 -4.92 5.46
N LEU A 61 -15.76 -4.35 5.70
CA LEU A 61 -15.18 -4.25 7.05
C LEU A 61 -16.09 -3.49 8.02
N VAL A 62 -16.75 -2.42 7.56
CA VAL A 62 -17.73 -1.67 8.37
C VAL A 62 -18.96 -2.53 8.69
N ARG A 63 -19.46 -3.31 7.72
CA ARG A 63 -20.59 -4.23 7.94
C ARG A 63 -20.23 -5.38 8.87
N GLU A 64 -18.99 -5.84 8.83
CA GLU A 64 -18.42 -6.90 9.67
C GLU A 64 -17.99 -6.41 11.07
N ASP A 65 -18.05 -5.09 11.35
CA ASP A 65 -17.48 -4.42 12.54
C ASP A 65 -16.00 -4.81 12.79
N VAL A 66 -15.22 -4.92 11.71
CA VAL A 66 -13.78 -5.20 11.79
C VAL A 66 -13.02 -3.89 11.99
N ARG A 67 -12.34 -3.79 13.13
CA ARG A 67 -11.62 -2.61 13.60
C ARG A 67 -10.11 -2.81 13.50
N PRO A 68 -9.33 -1.72 13.35
CA PRO A 68 -7.88 -1.82 13.32
C PRO A 68 -7.27 -2.52 14.56
N SER A 69 -7.90 -2.40 15.73
CA SER A 69 -7.45 -3.09 16.96
C SER A 69 -7.57 -4.62 16.90
N GLN A 70 -8.40 -5.16 16.00
CA GLN A 70 -8.52 -6.59 15.76
C GLN A 70 -7.49 -7.10 14.73
N ILE A 71 -6.91 -6.20 13.94
CA ILE A 71 -5.91 -6.51 12.92
C ILE A 71 -4.50 -6.32 13.49
N MET A 72 -4.24 -5.15 14.08
CA MET A 72 -2.95 -4.75 14.66
C MET A 72 -2.75 -5.35 16.06
N THR A 73 -2.80 -6.68 16.15
CA THR A 73 -2.49 -7.45 17.36
C THR A 73 -0.98 -7.63 17.52
N HIS A 74 -0.51 -8.09 18.68
CA HIS A 74 0.92 -8.39 18.87
C HIS A 74 1.45 -9.37 17.82
N ALA A 75 0.65 -10.36 17.41
CA ALA A 75 1.03 -11.32 16.38
C ALA A 75 1.18 -10.70 14.98
N ALA A 76 0.62 -9.52 14.72
CA ALA A 76 0.83 -8.82 13.46
C ALA A 76 2.21 -8.13 13.41
N PHE A 77 2.78 -7.77 14.57
CA PHE A 77 4.05 -7.05 14.67
C PHE A 77 5.28 -7.95 14.83
N GLU A 78 5.10 -9.27 14.99
CA GLU A 78 6.15 -10.29 15.16
C GLU A 78 6.26 -11.17 13.91
#